data_AF-A0A9P0DFY5-F1
#
_entry.id   AF-A0A9P0DFY5-F1
#
_cell.length_a   1.000
_cell.length_b   1.000
_cell.length_c   1.000
_cell.angle_alpha   90.00
_cell.angle_beta   90.00
_cell.angle_gamma   90.00
#
_symmetry.space_group_name_H-M   'P 1'
#
loop_
_entity.id
_entity.type
_entity.pdbx_description
1 polymer ?
#
loop_
_entity_poly.entity_id
_entity_poly.type
_entity_poly.pdbx_seq_one_letter_code
_entity_poly.pdbx_strand_id
1 'polypeptide(L)'
;MRSNNPKPNSKKTKNRKTKINLVFDEDKRRDFLTGFHKRKLQRKKEAKEKFEKDLKDERKRIKAEAKESYKKLVVSHRPIPELENLLSENYEDDDVTVKVVELSTNDIAMKNNWIGANQPKYEENEEIESDVQSDAEEIPGMELKHKKASKVKKKEVSKFDSEKDVKKALKKQATKTVKNSKIFQMKNKMERQKQMKKSIKMKRQRIKIHDKKGKHGPGSRKRADKH
;
A
#
# COMPACT_ATOMS: atom_id res chain seq x y z
N MET A 1 -85.53 -21.77 -23.07
CA MET A 1 -84.04 -21.75 -23.02
C MET A 1 -83.61 -21.67 -21.56
N ARG A 2 -82.90 -22.69 -21.04
CA ARG A 2 -82.34 -22.67 -19.67
C ARG A 2 -80.84 -22.40 -19.76
N SER A 3 -80.37 -21.35 -19.11
CA SER A 3 -78.98 -20.94 -19.06
C SER A 3 -78.16 -21.89 -18.19
N ASN A 4 -77.12 -22.50 -18.78
CA ASN A 4 -76.14 -23.30 -18.07
C ASN A 4 -75.14 -22.37 -17.37
N ASN A 5 -75.38 -22.05 -16.10
CA ASN A 5 -74.40 -21.33 -15.29
C ASN A 5 -73.32 -22.32 -14.80
N PRO A 6 -72.01 -22.10 -15.07
CA PRO A 6 -70.97 -23.01 -14.62
C PRO A 6 -70.81 -22.96 -13.09
N LYS A 7 -70.84 -24.13 -12.44
CA LYS A 7 -70.68 -24.26 -10.99
C LYS A 7 -69.32 -23.73 -10.52
N PRO A 8 -69.23 -23.13 -9.32
CA PRO A 8 -67.98 -22.55 -8.82
C PRO A 8 -66.91 -23.63 -8.63
N ASN A 9 -65.71 -23.28 -9.10
CA ASN A 9 -64.52 -24.11 -9.20
C ASN A 9 -64.15 -24.77 -7.85
N SER A 10 -64.40 -26.08 -7.72
CA SER A 10 -64.02 -26.85 -6.54
C SER A 10 -62.49 -26.88 -6.43
N LYS A 11 -61.93 -26.31 -5.35
CA LYS A 11 -60.48 -26.29 -5.10
C LYS A 11 -59.90 -27.70 -5.19
N LYS A 12 -59.01 -27.94 -6.16
CA LYS A 12 -58.32 -29.24 -6.35
C LYS A 12 -57.63 -29.65 -5.05
N THR A 13 -57.87 -30.89 -4.60
CA THR A 13 -57.28 -31.43 -3.37
C THR A 13 -55.76 -31.52 -3.51
N LYS A 14 -55.01 -30.87 -2.61
CA LYS A 14 -53.54 -30.85 -2.64
C LYS A 14 -52.98 -32.27 -2.60
N ASN A 15 -52.22 -32.65 -3.63
CA ASN A 15 -51.59 -33.97 -3.74
C ASN A 15 -50.67 -34.22 -2.54
N ARG A 16 -51.04 -35.16 -1.66
CA ARG A 16 -50.26 -35.50 -0.46
C ARG A 16 -48.93 -36.18 -0.79
N LYS A 17 -48.78 -36.77 -1.99
CA LYS A 17 -47.58 -37.52 -2.41
C LYS A 17 -46.36 -36.62 -2.67
N THR A 18 -46.57 -35.35 -3.02
CA THR A 18 -45.49 -34.39 -3.29
C THR A 18 -45.18 -33.48 -2.10
N LYS A 19 -45.68 -33.81 -0.90
CA LYS A 19 -45.44 -33.01 0.29
C LYS A 19 -44.05 -33.31 0.84
N ILE A 20 -43.23 -32.28 0.96
CA ILE A 20 -41.92 -32.34 1.59
C ILE A 20 -42.12 -32.09 3.09
N ASN A 21 -41.81 -33.09 3.92
CA ASN A 21 -41.81 -32.93 5.37
C ASN A 21 -40.46 -32.37 5.81
N LEU A 22 -40.46 -31.14 6.27
CA LEU A 22 -39.27 -30.49 6.82
C LEU A 22 -39.20 -30.80 8.31
N VAL A 23 -38.47 -31.84 8.66
CA VAL A 23 -38.20 -32.23 10.05
C VAL A 23 -36.79 -31.77 10.40
N PHE A 24 -36.65 -31.11 11.55
CA PHE A 24 -35.33 -30.72 12.04
C PHE A 24 -34.68 -31.91 12.74
N ASP A 25 -33.42 -32.18 12.39
CA ASP A 25 -32.55 -33.02 13.21
C ASP A 25 -32.32 -32.31 14.55
N GLU A 26 -32.86 -32.87 15.63
CA GLU A 26 -32.77 -32.26 16.96
C GLU A 26 -31.33 -32.14 17.44
N ASP A 27 -30.46 -33.07 17.07
CA ASP A 27 -29.03 -33.00 17.40
C ASP A 27 -28.33 -31.86 16.67
N LYS A 28 -28.59 -31.67 15.37
CA LYS A 28 -28.07 -30.52 14.61
C LYS A 28 -28.62 -29.20 15.16
N ARG A 29 -29.88 -29.18 15.61
CA ARG A 29 -30.49 -28.02 16.29
C ARG A 29 -29.79 -27.73 17.61
N ARG A 30 -29.53 -28.74 18.44
CA ARG A 30 -28.78 -28.61 19.70
C ARG A 30 -27.36 -28.10 19.47
N ASP A 31 -26.64 -28.66 18.50
CA ASP A 31 -25.30 -28.20 18.11
C ASP A 31 -25.32 -26.78 17.53
N PHE A 32 -26.35 -26.42 16.76
CA PHE A 32 -26.50 -25.07 16.24
C PHE A 32 -26.73 -24.06 17.37
N LEU A 33 -27.63 -24.36 18.31
CA LEU A 33 -27.96 -23.48 19.43
C LEU A 33 -26.82 -23.38 20.47
N THR A 34 -26.10 -24.45 20.75
CA THR A 34 -25.03 -24.43 21.78
C THR A 34 -23.63 -24.20 21.19
N GLY A 35 -23.43 -24.48 19.90
CA GLY A 35 -22.14 -24.45 19.22
C GLY A 35 -21.58 -23.06 18.88
N PHE A 36 -22.07 -21.97 19.49
CA PHE A 36 -21.57 -20.62 19.22
C PHE A 36 -20.06 -20.47 19.47
N HIS A 37 -19.54 -21.11 20.53
CA HIS A 37 -18.11 -21.10 20.81
C HIS A 37 -17.32 -21.86 19.72
N LYS A 38 -17.80 -23.05 19.31
CA LYS A 38 -17.24 -23.84 18.21
C LYS A 38 -17.16 -23.00 16.93
N ARG A 39 -18.26 -22.35 16.53
CA ARG A 39 -18.31 -21.45 15.36
C ARG A 39 -17.41 -20.21 15.50
N LYS A 40 -17.28 -19.64 16.71
CA LYS A 40 -16.38 -18.50 16.95
C LYS A 40 -14.92 -18.93 16.80
N LEU A 41 -14.54 -20.11 17.28
CA LEU A 41 -13.20 -20.65 17.07
C LEU A 41 -12.94 -20.98 15.60
N GLN A 42 -13.91 -21.60 14.93
CA GLN A 42 -13.84 -21.89 13.49
C GLN A 42 -13.61 -20.62 12.67
N ARG A 43 -14.44 -19.59 12.84
CA ARG A 43 -14.25 -18.29 12.17
C ARG A 43 -12.87 -17.67 12.43
N LYS A 44 -12.36 -17.79 13.66
CA LYS A 44 -11.00 -17.32 14.00
C LYS A 44 -9.92 -18.14 13.29
N LYS A 45 -10.11 -19.45 13.13
CA LYS A 45 -9.18 -20.34 12.42
C LYS A 45 -9.19 -20.04 10.93
N GLU A 46 -10.37 -19.99 10.31
CA GLU A 46 -10.56 -19.64 8.90
C GLU A 46 -9.95 -18.27 8.57
N ALA A 47 -10.17 -17.25 9.41
CA ALA A 47 -9.56 -15.94 9.21
C ALA A 47 -8.03 -15.97 9.27
N LYS A 48 -7.44 -16.80 10.14
CA LYS A 48 -5.98 -16.99 10.20
C LYS A 48 -5.46 -17.70 8.96
N GLU A 49 -6.10 -18.79 8.56
CA GLU A 49 -5.71 -19.58 7.39
C GLU A 49 -5.82 -18.76 6.10
N LYS A 50 -6.91 -17.99 5.94
CA LYS A 50 -7.07 -17.06 4.82
C LYS A 50 -5.93 -16.03 4.81
N PHE A 51 -5.64 -15.42 5.94
CA PHE A 51 -4.55 -14.45 6.06
C PHE A 51 -3.17 -15.06 5.74
N GLU A 52 -2.93 -16.32 6.11
CA GLU A 52 -1.70 -17.04 5.79
C GLU A 52 -1.60 -17.39 4.30
N LYS A 53 -2.72 -17.78 3.66
CA LYS A 53 -2.80 -17.98 2.21
C LYS A 53 -2.50 -16.67 1.47
N ASP A 54 -3.16 -15.59 1.85
CA ASP A 54 -2.94 -14.24 1.29
C ASP A 54 -1.46 -13.83 1.43
N LEU A 55 -0.82 -14.09 2.57
CA LEU A 55 0.61 -13.83 2.76
C LEU A 55 1.52 -14.66 1.84
N LYS A 56 1.17 -15.92 1.56
CA LYS A 56 1.92 -16.78 0.65
C LYS A 56 1.78 -16.30 -0.78
N ASP A 57 0.56 -15.95 -1.20
CA ASP A 57 0.29 -15.49 -2.55
C ASP A 57 0.90 -14.11 -2.81
N GLU A 58 0.87 -13.21 -1.83
CA GLU A 58 1.55 -11.91 -1.92
C GLU A 58 3.07 -12.08 -2.04
N ARG A 59 3.68 -13.02 -1.30
CA ARG A 59 5.11 -13.34 -1.45
C ARG A 59 5.43 -13.88 -2.84
N LYS A 60 4.59 -14.76 -3.38
CA LYS A 60 4.75 -15.29 -4.75
C LYS A 60 4.65 -14.17 -5.77
N ARG A 61 3.66 -13.29 -5.63
CA ARG A 61 3.44 -12.13 -6.50
C ARG A 61 4.65 -11.20 -6.50
N ILE A 62 5.12 -10.78 -5.33
CA ILE A 62 6.28 -9.87 -5.21
C ILE A 62 7.54 -10.53 -5.79
N LYS A 63 7.73 -11.84 -5.59
CA LYS A 63 8.87 -12.56 -6.17
C LYS A 63 8.80 -12.63 -7.69
N ALA A 64 7.61 -12.87 -8.25
CA ALA A 64 7.39 -12.86 -9.69
C ALA A 64 7.65 -11.48 -10.29
N GLU A 65 7.07 -10.43 -9.69
CA GLU A 65 7.28 -9.03 -10.10
C GLU A 65 8.76 -8.63 -10.05
N ALA A 66 9.49 -9.03 -9.00
CA ALA A 66 10.92 -8.77 -8.89
C ALA A 66 11.74 -9.52 -9.96
N LYS A 67 11.34 -10.74 -10.33
CA LYS A 67 11.99 -11.50 -11.40
C LYS A 67 11.72 -10.86 -12.77
N GLU A 68 10.49 -10.42 -13.01
CA GLU A 68 10.11 -9.73 -14.23
C GLU A 68 10.78 -8.36 -14.36
N SER A 69 10.86 -7.58 -13.29
CA SER A 69 11.55 -6.29 -13.30
C SER A 69 13.05 -6.46 -13.56
N TYR A 70 13.68 -7.48 -12.96
CA TYR A 70 15.05 -7.83 -13.24
C TYR A 70 15.24 -8.29 -14.70
N LYS A 71 14.36 -9.15 -15.22
CA LYS A 71 14.41 -9.59 -16.63
C LYS A 71 14.28 -8.40 -17.58
N LYS A 72 13.35 -7.47 -17.32
CA LYS A 72 13.18 -6.25 -18.12
C LYS A 72 14.45 -5.40 -18.10
N LEU A 73 15.04 -5.18 -16.93
CA LEU A 73 16.28 -4.42 -16.80
C LEU A 73 17.44 -5.10 -17.52
N VAL A 74 17.63 -6.41 -17.36
CA VAL A 74 18.74 -7.13 -18.01
C VAL A 74 18.55 -7.23 -19.53
N VAL A 75 17.35 -7.56 -20.00
CA VAL A 75 17.07 -7.69 -21.44
C VAL A 75 17.20 -6.34 -22.15
N SER A 76 16.76 -5.25 -21.54
CA SER A 76 16.92 -3.91 -22.14
C SER A 76 18.37 -3.42 -22.20
N HIS A 77 19.29 -4.04 -21.44
CA HIS A 77 20.70 -3.68 -21.43
C HIS A 77 21.58 -4.68 -22.20
N ARG A 78 20.99 -5.66 -22.89
CA ARG A 78 21.78 -6.50 -23.81
C ARG A 78 22.10 -5.67 -25.05
N PRO A 79 23.38 -5.57 -25.47
CA PRO A 79 23.72 -4.91 -26.72
C PRO A 79 23.01 -5.64 -27.86
N ILE A 80 22.41 -4.87 -28.76
CA ILE A 80 21.82 -5.39 -29.99
C ILE A 80 23.00 -5.60 -30.95
N PRO A 81 23.25 -6.82 -31.45
CA PRO A 81 24.43 -7.13 -32.27
C PRO A 81 24.59 -6.20 -33.49
N GLU A 82 23.47 -5.82 -34.11
CA GLU A 82 23.46 -4.89 -35.25
C GLU A 82 23.95 -3.48 -34.87
N LEU A 83 23.62 -3.00 -33.67
CA LEU A 83 24.06 -1.69 -33.18
C LEU A 83 25.51 -1.72 -32.67
N GLU A 84 25.96 -2.84 -32.13
CA GLU A 84 27.35 -3.01 -31.67
C GLU A 84 28.33 -2.89 -32.84
N ASN A 85 28.01 -3.49 -33.98
CA ASN A 85 28.79 -3.37 -35.20
C ASN A 85 28.85 -1.91 -35.69
N LEU A 86 27.72 -1.21 -35.73
CA LEU A 86 27.62 0.21 -36.12
C LEU A 86 28.36 1.17 -35.17
N LEU A 87 28.41 0.86 -33.87
CA LEU A 87 29.17 1.63 -32.88
C LEU A 87 30.67 1.31 -32.91
N SER A 88 31.06 0.13 -33.40
CA SER A 88 32.46 -0.29 -33.54
C SER A 88 33.12 0.24 -34.82
N GLU A 89 32.33 0.51 -35.85
CA GLU A 89 32.76 1.26 -37.03
C GLU A 89 32.99 2.72 -36.64
N ASN A 90 34.21 3.01 -36.17
CA ASN A 90 34.67 4.39 -36.05
C ASN A 90 34.90 4.92 -37.48
N TYR A 91 34.06 5.86 -37.89
CA TYR A 91 34.30 6.67 -39.08
C TYR A 91 35.27 7.79 -38.70
N GLU A 92 36.50 7.73 -39.22
CA GLU A 92 37.37 8.91 -39.24
C GLU A 92 36.87 9.81 -40.38
N ASP A 93 36.11 10.84 -40.04
CA ASP A 93 35.79 11.90 -41.00
C ASP A 93 37.05 12.77 -41.17
N ASP A 94 37.76 12.59 -42.28
CA ASP A 94 39.03 13.25 -42.59
C ASP A 94 38.94 14.79 -42.78
N ASP A 95 37.73 15.37 -42.82
CA ASP A 95 37.50 16.79 -43.15
C ASP A 95 36.72 17.58 -42.08
N VAL A 96 36.83 17.24 -40.79
CA VAL A 96 36.18 18.04 -39.73
C VAL A 96 36.99 19.30 -39.41
N THR A 97 36.72 20.38 -40.12
CA THR A 97 37.33 21.70 -39.86
C THR A 97 36.68 22.37 -38.65
N VAL A 98 37.32 22.33 -37.48
CA VAL A 98 36.82 22.98 -36.26
C VAL A 98 37.15 24.49 -36.29
N LYS A 99 36.15 25.35 -36.46
CA LYS A 99 36.31 26.81 -36.28
C LYS A 99 35.98 27.18 -34.84
N VAL A 100 37.01 27.52 -34.06
CA VAL A 100 36.86 28.07 -32.71
C VAL A 100 36.45 29.54 -32.85
N VAL A 101 35.15 29.82 -32.68
CA VAL A 101 34.60 31.18 -32.61
C VAL A 101 34.10 31.42 -31.20
N GLU A 102 34.51 32.53 -30.60
CA GLU A 102 33.98 32.97 -29.32
C GLU A 102 32.51 33.35 -29.48
N LEU A 103 31.61 32.52 -28.96
CA LEU A 103 30.18 32.79 -28.97
C LEU A 103 29.80 33.56 -27.72
N SER A 104 29.37 34.81 -27.88
CA SER A 104 28.72 35.57 -26.82
C SER A 104 27.37 34.94 -26.47
N THR A 105 27.00 34.97 -25.19
CA THR A 105 25.73 34.43 -24.69
C THR A 105 24.51 35.06 -25.35
N ASN A 106 24.63 36.31 -25.78
CA ASN A 106 23.58 37.03 -26.51
C ASN A 106 23.42 36.53 -27.95
N ASP A 107 24.50 36.18 -28.64
CA ASP A 107 24.45 35.70 -30.03
C ASP A 107 23.81 34.31 -30.12
N ILE A 108 24.09 33.45 -29.13
CA ILE A 108 23.46 32.13 -28.99
C ILE A 108 21.96 32.31 -28.73
N ALA A 109 21.58 33.31 -27.92
CA ALA A 109 20.19 33.54 -27.58
C ALA A 109 19.38 34.07 -28.76
N MET A 110 19.94 34.98 -29.55
CA MET A 110 19.28 35.50 -30.77
C MET A 110 19.07 34.41 -31.83
N LYS A 111 20.05 33.52 -32.05
CA LYS A 111 19.95 32.45 -33.05
C LYS A 111 18.93 31.37 -32.68
N ASN A 112 18.76 31.08 -31.40
CA ASN A 112 17.90 29.99 -30.91
C ASN A 112 16.56 30.47 -30.34
N ASN A 113 16.18 31.74 -30.58
CA ASN A 113 15.01 32.39 -29.98
C ASN A 113 14.96 32.22 -28.45
N TRP A 114 16.12 32.16 -27.78
CA TRP A 114 16.16 32.12 -26.33
C TRP A 114 15.96 33.52 -25.78
N ILE A 115 15.17 33.60 -24.70
CA ILE A 115 15.14 34.77 -23.83
C ILE A 115 16.56 34.93 -23.31
N GLY A 116 17.22 36.05 -23.65
CA GLY A 116 18.65 36.29 -23.41
C GLY A 116 19.08 36.22 -21.95
N ALA A 117 20.31 36.65 -21.65
CA ALA A 117 20.83 36.59 -20.28
C ALA A 117 19.89 37.30 -19.29
N ASN A 118 19.48 36.58 -18.24
CA ASN A 118 18.61 37.11 -17.18
C ASN A 118 19.39 38.13 -16.35
N GLN A 119 19.37 39.40 -16.78
CA GLN A 119 19.95 40.50 -16.03
C GLN A 119 18.91 41.04 -15.04
N PRO A 120 19.28 41.28 -13.77
CA PRO A 120 18.37 41.82 -12.79
C PRO A 120 17.95 43.22 -13.21
N LYS A 121 16.66 43.39 -13.51
CA LYS A 121 16.02 44.69 -13.53
C LYS A 121 15.86 45.16 -12.08
N TYR A 122 16.46 46.28 -11.74
CA TYR A 122 16.09 47.01 -10.53
C TYR A 122 14.89 47.89 -10.90
N GLU A 123 13.69 47.52 -10.43
CA GLU A 123 12.47 48.32 -10.59
C GLU A 123 12.02 48.80 -9.20
N GLU A 124 11.84 50.11 -9.06
CA GLU A 124 11.05 50.73 -7.98
C GLU A 124 9.59 50.27 -8.10
N ASN A 125 8.96 50.07 -6.94
CA ASN A 125 7.66 49.43 -6.73
C ASN A 125 6.50 50.04 -7.55
N GLU A 126 5.76 49.21 -8.28
CA GLU A 126 4.31 49.39 -8.51
C GLU A 126 3.58 48.04 -8.51
N GLU A 127 2.54 47.94 -7.69
CA GLU A 127 1.64 46.80 -7.50
C GLU A 127 0.62 46.72 -8.64
N ILE A 128 0.35 45.50 -9.15
CA ILE A 128 -0.81 45.26 -10.03
C ILE A 128 -1.54 43.99 -9.55
N GLU A 129 -2.72 44.20 -8.98
CA GLU A 129 -3.74 43.19 -8.70
C GLU A 129 -4.37 42.69 -10.01
N SER A 130 -4.67 41.39 -10.09
CA SER A 130 -5.64 40.89 -11.07
C SER A 130 -6.57 39.85 -10.43
N ASP A 131 -7.83 40.27 -10.38
CA ASP A 131 -9.01 39.61 -9.85
C ASP A 131 -9.61 38.64 -10.88
N VAL A 132 -9.97 37.43 -10.46
CA VAL A 132 -10.80 36.50 -11.25
C VAL A 132 -11.76 35.80 -10.28
N GLN A 133 -12.92 36.41 -10.09
CA GLN A 133 -14.08 35.80 -9.44
C GLN A 133 -14.71 34.70 -10.31
N SER A 134 -14.82 33.50 -9.76
CA SER A 134 -15.74 32.47 -10.24
C SER A 134 -16.78 32.20 -9.15
N ASP A 135 -17.97 32.77 -9.32
CA ASP A 135 -19.11 32.54 -8.45
C ASP A 135 -19.65 31.10 -8.64
N ALA A 136 -19.38 30.24 -7.67
CA ALA A 136 -20.12 29.02 -7.44
C ALA A 136 -20.56 29.03 -5.98
N GLU A 137 -21.86 29.20 -5.73
CA GLU A 137 -22.45 29.19 -4.40
C GLU A 137 -22.16 27.84 -3.69
N GLU A 138 -21.24 27.84 -2.74
CA GLU A 138 -20.92 26.68 -1.90
C GLU A 138 -22.02 26.49 -0.84
N ILE A 139 -22.75 25.38 -0.93
CA ILE A 139 -23.76 24.99 0.05
C ILE A 139 -23.04 24.55 1.36
N PRO A 140 -23.30 25.19 2.52
CA PRO A 140 -22.65 24.85 3.78
C PRO A 140 -22.82 23.36 4.15
N GLY A 141 -21.71 22.65 4.37
CA GLY A 141 -21.70 21.24 4.76
C GLY A 141 -21.44 20.23 3.63
N MET A 142 -21.33 20.68 2.37
CA MET A 142 -20.98 19.83 1.22
C MET A 142 -19.61 20.18 0.59
N GLU A 143 -18.79 20.88 1.36
CA GLU A 143 -17.44 21.33 0.98
C GLU A 143 -16.55 20.14 0.58
N LEU A 144 -16.28 20.03 -0.73
CA LEU A 144 -15.33 19.07 -1.26
C LEU A 144 -13.92 19.54 -0.89
N LYS A 145 -13.29 18.89 0.10
CA LYS A 145 -11.86 19.09 0.38
C LYS A 145 -11.04 18.66 -0.84
N HIS A 146 -10.73 19.61 -1.71
CA HIS A 146 -9.82 19.43 -2.83
C HIS A 146 -8.45 19.04 -2.25
N LYS A 147 -8.13 17.75 -2.30
CA LYS A 147 -6.79 17.26 -1.98
C LYS A 147 -5.84 17.90 -2.99
N LYS A 148 -4.96 18.79 -2.51
CA LYS A 148 -3.89 19.40 -3.31
C LYS A 148 -3.25 18.31 -4.18
N ALA A 149 -3.33 18.48 -5.49
CA ALA A 149 -2.79 17.54 -6.45
C ALA A 149 -1.33 17.26 -6.07
N SER A 150 -1.04 16.00 -5.72
CA SER A 150 0.30 15.59 -5.39
C SER A 150 1.18 15.86 -6.60
N LYS A 151 2.15 16.79 -6.50
CA LYS A 151 3.17 17.04 -7.51
C LYS A 151 3.66 15.69 -8.05
N VAL A 152 3.35 15.41 -9.32
CA VAL A 152 3.87 14.26 -10.05
C VAL A 152 5.37 14.45 -10.12
N LYS A 153 6.11 13.84 -9.18
CA LYS A 153 7.56 13.84 -9.23
C LYS A 153 7.95 13.10 -10.50
N LYS A 154 8.43 13.84 -11.51
CA LYS A 154 9.09 13.27 -12.68
C LYS A 154 10.14 12.28 -12.16
N LYS A 155 10.10 11.04 -12.64
CA LYS A 155 11.08 10.01 -12.27
C LYS A 155 12.44 10.52 -12.76
N GLU A 156 13.22 11.08 -11.86
CA GLU A 156 14.61 11.38 -12.14
C GLU A 156 15.31 10.08 -12.52
N VAL A 157 15.94 10.09 -13.70
CA VAL A 157 16.77 8.99 -14.16
C VAL A 157 18.00 9.00 -13.27
N SER A 158 17.99 8.18 -12.22
CA SER A 158 19.15 8.03 -11.34
C SER A 158 20.28 7.43 -12.17
N LYS A 159 21.30 8.25 -12.48
CA LYS A 159 22.56 7.76 -13.01
C LYS A 159 23.17 6.81 -11.98
N PHE A 160 23.59 5.62 -12.41
CA PHE A 160 24.20 4.62 -11.55
C PHE A 160 25.70 4.59 -11.84
N ASP A 161 26.51 5.00 -10.88
CA ASP A 161 27.97 5.07 -11.05
C ASP A 161 28.66 3.71 -10.76
N SER A 162 27.97 2.81 -10.05
CA SER A 162 28.51 1.49 -9.66
C SER A 162 27.45 0.39 -9.67
N GLU A 163 27.88 -0.85 -9.97
CA GLU A 163 27.05 -2.06 -9.87
C GLU A 163 26.43 -2.25 -8.46
N LYS A 164 27.14 -1.78 -7.42
CA LYS A 164 26.65 -1.80 -6.03
C LYS A 164 25.42 -0.92 -5.86
N ASP A 165 25.34 0.22 -6.55
CA ASP A 165 24.22 1.14 -6.47
C ASP A 165 22.99 0.62 -7.19
N VAL A 166 23.19 -0.08 -8.32
CA VAL A 166 22.11 -0.81 -9.01
C VAL A 166 21.51 -1.88 -8.08
N LYS A 167 22.35 -2.69 -7.43
CA LYS A 167 21.90 -3.70 -6.45
C LYS A 167 21.18 -3.07 -5.27
N LYS A 168 21.66 -1.92 -4.76
CA LYS A 168 21.05 -1.18 -3.65
C LYS A 168 19.70 -0.58 -4.06
N ALA A 169 19.56 -0.06 -5.27
CA ALA A 169 18.32 0.47 -5.82
C ALA A 169 17.27 -0.64 -6.00
N LEU A 170 17.65 -1.79 -6.57
CA LEU A 170 16.78 -2.97 -6.69
C LEU A 170 16.28 -3.45 -5.32
N LYS A 171 17.18 -3.57 -4.32
CA LYS A 171 16.79 -3.91 -2.94
C LYS A 171 15.84 -2.88 -2.33
N LYS A 172 16.07 -1.58 -2.56
CA LYS A 172 15.18 -0.51 -2.08
C LYS A 172 13.81 -0.59 -2.75
N GLN A 173 13.73 -0.86 -4.05
CA GLN A 173 12.46 -1.04 -4.75
C GLN A 173 11.71 -2.26 -4.22
N ALA A 174 12.37 -3.41 -4.09
CA ALA A 174 11.77 -4.63 -3.54
C ALA A 174 11.28 -4.47 -2.09
N THR A 175 12.03 -3.75 -1.25
CA THR A 175 11.58 -3.50 0.14
C THR A 175 10.43 -2.50 0.21
N LYS A 176 10.34 -1.54 -0.72
CA LYS A 176 9.20 -0.62 -0.84
C LYS A 176 7.93 -1.34 -1.27
N THR A 177 7.99 -2.21 -2.28
CA THR A 177 6.81 -2.98 -2.72
C THR A 177 6.26 -3.86 -1.60
N VAL A 178 7.14 -4.56 -0.86
CA VAL A 178 6.75 -5.33 0.33
C VAL A 178 6.10 -4.45 1.40
N LYS A 179 6.70 -3.30 1.73
CA LYS A 179 6.17 -2.38 2.76
C LYS A 179 4.82 -1.75 2.38
N ASN A 180 4.59 -1.53 1.09
CA ASN A 180 3.35 -0.93 0.59
C ASN A 180 2.21 -1.95 0.48
N SER A 181 2.50 -3.26 0.49
CA SER A 181 1.48 -4.29 0.44
C SER A 181 0.59 -4.28 1.70
N LYS A 182 -0.74 -4.26 1.49
CA LYS A 182 -1.74 -4.19 2.56
C LYS A 182 -1.64 -5.39 3.52
N ILE A 183 -1.38 -6.57 2.97
CA ILE A 183 -1.28 -7.83 3.72
C ILE A 183 -0.07 -7.79 4.67
N PHE A 184 1.07 -7.27 4.21
CA PHE A 184 2.27 -7.15 5.03
C PHE A 184 2.17 -6.01 6.06
N GLN A 185 1.49 -4.91 5.73
CA GLN A 185 1.14 -3.88 6.71
C GLN A 185 0.25 -4.43 7.83
N MET A 186 -0.77 -5.22 7.49
CA MET A 186 -1.61 -5.90 8.47
C MET A 186 -0.79 -6.87 9.33
N LYS A 187 0.13 -7.63 8.73
CA LYS A 187 1.03 -8.54 9.47
C LYS A 187 1.89 -7.76 10.49
N ASN A 188 2.53 -6.68 10.05
CA ASN A 188 3.36 -5.83 10.92
C ASN A 188 2.53 -5.20 12.05
N LYS A 189 1.30 -4.77 11.77
CA LYS A 189 0.37 -4.25 12.79
C LYS A 189 0.03 -5.32 13.83
N MET A 190 -0.28 -6.53 13.39
CA MET A 190 -0.57 -7.66 14.28
C MET A 190 0.64 -8.03 15.15
N GLU A 191 1.83 -8.02 14.56
CA GLU A 191 3.08 -8.27 15.28
C GLU A 191 3.38 -7.18 16.31
N ARG A 192 3.24 -5.90 15.95
CA ARG A 192 3.38 -4.77 16.86
C ARG A 192 2.43 -4.88 18.05
N GLN A 193 1.16 -5.25 17.81
CA GLN A 193 0.19 -5.47 18.89
C GLN A 193 0.59 -6.63 19.80
N LYS A 194 1.12 -7.73 19.26
CA LYS A 194 1.63 -8.86 20.05
C LYS A 194 2.83 -8.43 20.90
N GLN A 195 3.78 -7.70 20.31
CA GLN A 195 4.96 -7.19 21.01
C GLN A 195 4.58 -6.21 22.13
N MET A 196 3.64 -5.29 21.88
CA MET A 196 3.11 -4.38 22.91
C MET A 196 2.45 -5.13 24.07
N LYS A 197 1.64 -6.15 23.79
CA LYS A 197 1.04 -6.98 24.85
C LYS A 197 2.10 -7.73 25.66
N LYS A 198 3.14 -8.25 24.99
CA LYS A 198 4.26 -8.92 25.64
C LYS A 198 5.05 -7.96 26.53
N SER A 199 5.39 -6.77 26.03
CA SER A 199 6.13 -5.77 26.80
C SER A 199 5.36 -5.31 28.04
N ILE A 200 4.05 -5.09 27.92
CA ILE A 200 3.17 -4.75 29.06
C ILE A 200 3.17 -5.89 30.10
N LYS A 201 3.07 -7.15 29.67
CA LYS A 201 3.12 -8.31 30.57
C LYS A 201 4.46 -8.38 31.31
N MET A 202 5.58 -8.19 30.60
CA MET A 202 6.92 -8.18 31.20
C MET A 202 7.10 -7.03 32.18
N LYS A 203 6.61 -5.83 31.86
CA LYS A 203 6.64 -4.67 32.77
C LYS A 203 5.86 -4.97 34.05
N ARG A 204 4.65 -5.52 33.93
CA ARG A 204 3.84 -5.93 35.10
C ARG A 204 4.54 -6.99 35.95
N GLN A 205 5.21 -7.96 35.33
CA GLN A 205 5.99 -8.97 36.07
C GLN A 205 7.18 -8.34 36.81
N ARG A 206 7.92 -7.43 36.17
CA ARG A 206 9.03 -6.71 36.79
C ARG A 206 8.58 -5.89 38.01
N ILE A 207 7.47 -5.16 37.87
CA ILE A 207 6.88 -4.38 38.99
C ILE A 207 6.51 -5.32 40.15
N LYS A 208 5.82 -6.43 39.88
CA LYS A 208 5.47 -7.42 40.92
C LYS A 208 6.69 -7.98 41.66
N ILE A 209 7.81 -8.20 40.96
CA ILE A 209 9.05 -8.69 41.57
C ILE A 209 9.67 -7.60 42.45
N HIS A 210 9.67 -6.35 41.98
CA HIS A 210 10.18 -5.21 42.73
C HIS A 210 9.36 -4.96 44.02
N ASP A 211 8.03 -4.98 43.92
CA ASP A 211 7.12 -4.80 45.05
C ASP A 211 7.30 -5.92 46.10
N LYS A 212 7.55 -7.16 45.66
CA LYS A 212 7.84 -8.28 46.56
C LYS A 212 9.19 -8.13 47.27
N LYS A 213 10.22 -7.62 46.59
CA LYS A 213 11.54 -7.39 47.19
C LYS A 213 11.52 -6.21 48.19
N GLY A 214 10.75 -5.16 47.91
CA GLY A 214 10.57 -4.03 48.83
C GLY A 214 9.84 -4.39 50.13
N LYS A 215 8.91 -5.36 50.10
CA LYS A 215 8.18 -5.83 51.31
C LYS A 215 8.98 -6.77 52.21
N HIS A 216 10.04 -7.40 51.71
CA HIS A 216 10.89 -8.32 52.48
C HIS A 216 12.33 -7.79 52.67
N GLY A 217 12.54 -6.48 52.53
CA GLY A 217 13.81 -5.86 52.89
C GLY A 217 14.17 -6.10 54.37
N PRO A 218 15.46 -6.18 54.73
CA PRO A 218 15.96 -6.68 56.01
C PRO A 218 15.61 -5.83 57.25
N GLY A 219 14.69 -4.86 57.15
CA GLY A 219 14.28 -3.97 58.24
C GLY A 219 12.99 -4.34 58.98
N SER A 220 12.23 -5.37 58.55
CA SER A 220 10.91 -5.69 59.13
C SER A 220 10.92 -6.69 60.30
N ARG A 221 12.10 -7.15 60.77
CA ARG A 221 12.23 -8.07 61.92
C ARG A 221 12.80 -7.41 63.19
N LYS A 222 12.46 -6.16 63.47
CA LYS A 222 12.74 -5.55 64.78
C LYS A 222 11.43 -5.17 65.46
N ARG A 223 10.97 -6.03 66.37
CA ARG A 223 10.15 -5.75 67.57
C ARG A 223 9.35 -6.99 67.94
N ALA A 224 9.99 -7.91 68.64
CA ALA A 224 9.36 -8.76 69.64
C ALA A 224 10.49 -9.10 70.61
N ASP A 225 10.40 -8.53 71.82
CA ASP A 225 10.97 -9.00 73.10
C ASP A 225 11.17 -7.79 74.02
N LYS A 226 10.05 -7.47 74.69
CA LYS A 226 10.02 -6.87 76.02
C LYS A 226 8.84 -7.50 76.73
N HIS A 227 9.11 -8.47 77.60
CA HIS A 227 8.52 -8.60 78.93
C HIS A 227 9.33 -9.61 79.73
#